data_AF-A0A3N5Q8X5-F1
#
_entry.id   AF-A0A3N5Q8X5-F1
#
_cell.length_a   1.000
_cell.length_b   1.000
_cell.length_c   1.000
_cell.angle_alpha   90.00
_cell.angle_beta   90.00
_cell.angle_gamma   90.00
#
_symmetry.space_group_name_H-M   'P 1'
#
loop_
_entity.id
_entity.type
_entity.pdbx_description
1 polymer ?
#
loop_
_entity_poly.entity_id
_entity_poly.type
_entity_poly.pdbx_seq_one_letter_code
_entity_poly.pdbx_strand_id
1 'polypeptide(L)' 'MATINPYLNFPGNTEEAFNFYKSVFGGDFAGGINRFGDMPESGNVSESDKNKIMHVGLPVGKNNMLMATDALESMGQKL' A
#
# COMPACT_ATOMS: atom_id res chain seq x y z
N MET A 1 -7.58 17.11 -18.80
CA MET A 1 -8.15 15.83 -18.31
C MET A 1 -8.04 15.82 -16.79
N ALA A 2 -9.03 15.28 -16.10
CA ALA A 2 -8.98 15.14 -14.64
C ALA A 2 -7.93 14.10 -14.23
N THR A 3 -7.22 14.36 -13.15
CA THR A 3 -6.27 13.42 -12.52
C THR A 3 -6.99 12.74 -11.36
N ILE A 4 -6.90 11.41 -11.28
CA ILE A 4 -7.51 10.62 -10.21
C ILE A 4 -6.46 9.64 -9.69
N ASN A 5 -6.21 9.70 -8.38
CA ASN A 5 -5.26 8.83 -7.69
C ASN A 5 -6.01 8.02 -6.62
N PRO A 6 -6.60 6.87 -6.99
CA PRO A 6 -7.37 6.07 -6.04
C PRO A 6 -6.47 5.48 -4.96
N TYR A 7 -7.00 5.40 -3.74
CA TYR A 7 -6.34 4.77 -2.60
C TYR A 7 -7.11 3.50 -2.21
N LEU A 8 -6.50 2.35 -2.42
CA LEU A 8 -7.10 1.03 -2.22
C LEU A 8 -6.74 0.47 -0.84
N ASN A 9 -7.61 -0.36 -0.28
CA ASN A 9 -7.36 -1.07 0.97
C ASN A 9 -7.45 -2.58 0.70
N PHE A 10 -6.51 -3.35 1.24
CA PHE A 10 -6.45 -4.81 1.07
C PHE A 10 -6.42 -5.55 2.41
N PRO A 11 -6.89 -6.81 2.47
CA PRO A 11 -6.91 -7.60 3.69
C PRO A 11 -5.55 -8.23 4.04
N GLY A 12 -4.44 -7.51 3.83
CA GLY A 12 -3.08 -8.00 4.13
C GLY A 12 -2.28 -8.51 2.92
N ASN A 13 -2.81 -8.39 1.70
CA ASN A 13 -2.15 -8.83 0.47
C ASN A 13 -1.81 -7.68 -0.50
N THR A 14 -1.67 -6.44 0.00
CA THR A 14 -1.31 -5.28 -0.83
C THR A 14 -0.05 -5.51 -1.66
N GLU A 15 1.01 -6.09 -1.05
CA GLU A 15 2.29 -6.31 -1.72
C GLU A 15 2.17 -7.29 -2.89
N GLU A 16 1.42 -8.37 -2.73
CA GLU A 16 1.15 -9.33 -3.81
C GLU A 16 0.38 -8.64 -4.96
N ALA A 17 -0.69 -7.93 -4.63
CA ALA A 17 -1.51 -7.22 -5.60
C ALA A 17 -0.70 -6.15 -6.37
N PHE A 18 0.12 -5.37 -5.67
CA PHE A 18 0.92 -4.31 -6.28
C PHE A 18 2.09 -4.84 -7.09
N ASN A 19 2.69 -5.97 -6.72
CA ASN A 19 3.68 -6.65 -7.57
C ASN A 19 3.02 -7.17 -8.85
N PHE A 20 1.80 -7.71 -8.76
CA PHE A 20 1.03 -8.07 -9.94
C PHE A 20 0.71 -6.83 -10.81
N TYR A 21 0.20 -5.74 -10.24
CA TYR A 21 -0.09 -4.51 -10.98
C TYR A 21 1.16 -3.92 -11.63
N LYS A 22 2.30 -3.95 -10.93
CA LYS A 22 3.61 -3.56 -11.49
C LYS A 22 3.98 -4.43 -12.69
N SER A 23 3.70 -5.73 -12.67
CA SER A 23 3.95 -6.62 -13.82
C SER A 23 3.10 -6.31 -15.05
N VAL A 24 1.91 -5.73 -14.85
CA VAL A 24 0.96 -5.41 -15.92
C VAL A 24 1.18 -3.99 -16.46
N PHE A 25 1.34 -3.01 -15.57
CA PHE A 25 1.47 -1.59 -15.93
C PHE A 25 2.92 -1.14 -16.15
N GLY A 26 3.90 -1.89 -15.63
CA GLY A 26 5.30 -1.48 -15.58
C GLY A 26 5.58 -0.40 -14.53
N GLY A 27 6.74 0.24 -14.65
CA GLY A 27 7.20 1.27 -13.71
C GLY A 27 7.75 0.70 -12.41
N ASP A 28 8.03 1.58 -11.44
CA ASP A 28 8.52 1.24 -10.11
C ASP A 28 7.66 1.87 -9.03
N PHE A 29 7.68 1.28 -7.83
CA PHE A 29 6.95 1.83 -6.71
C PHE A 29 7.51 3.19 -6.31
N ALA A 30 6.67 4.22 -6.33
CA ALA A 30 7.02 5.56 -5.93
C ALA A 30 7.30 5.58 -4.42
N GLY A 31 8.58 5.77 -4.06
CA GLY A 31 9.03 5.75 -2.66
C GLY A 31 9.15 4.35 -2.06
N GLY A 32 9.08 3.29 -2.87
CA GLY A 32 9.21 1.91 -2.40
C GLY A 32 7.99 1.39 -1.63
N ILE A 33 8.20 0.30 -0.90
CA ILE A 33 7.21 -0.30 -0.01
C ILE A 33 7.47 0.20 1.41
N ASN A 34 6.49 0.86 2.01
CA ASN A 34 6.56 1.29 3.40
C ASN A 34 5.73 0.34 4.26
N ARG A 35 6.34 -0.26 5.28
CA ARG A 35 5.64 -1.13 6.23
C ARG A 35 5.31 -0.39 7.51
N PHE A 36 4.31 -0.86 8.24
CA PHE A 36 3.98 -0.28 9.55
C PHE A 36 5.12 -0.43 10.56
N GLY A 37 5.93 -1.49 10.44
CA GLY A 37 7.10 -1.72 11.30
C GLY A 37 8.26 -0.74 11.07
N ASP A 38 8.31 -0.07 9.92
CA ASP A 38 9.38 0.88 9.59
C ASP A 38 9.16 2.27 10.24
N MET A 39 7.99 2.50 10.83
CA MET A 39 7.68 3.77 11.48
C MET A 39 8.41 3.91 12.83
N PRO A 40 8.91 5.11 13.18
CA PRO A 40 9.51 5.37 14.49
C PRO A 40 8.52 5.14 15.66
N GLU A 41 7.22 5.35 15.43
CA GLU A 41 6.13 5.15 16.40
C GLU A 41 5.49 3.75 16.31
N SER A 42 6.15 2.78 15.67
CA SER A 42 5.67 1.39 15.54
C SER A 42 5.49 0.63 16.86
N GLY A 43 5.83 1.24 18.01
CA GLY A 43 5.61 0.68 19.34
C GLY A 43 4.13 0.37 19.67
N ASN A 44 3.18 0.99 18.95
CA ASN A 44 1.74 0.75 19.12
C ASN A 44 1.15 -0.24 18.09
N VAL A 45 1.96 -0.77 17.18
CA VAL A 45 1.52 -1.71 16.14
C VAL A 45 1.78 -3.14 16.62
N SER A 46 0.78 -4.02 16.49
CA SER A 46 0.92 -5.43 16.86
C SER A 46 2.05 -6.09 16.04
N GLU A 47 2.71 -7.12 16.58
CA GLU A 47 3.76 -7.82 15.85
C GLU A 47 3.27 -8.38 14.51
N SER A 48 2.02 -8.86 14.46
CA SER A 48 1.39 -9.34 13.22
C SER A 48 1.18 -8.25 12.17
N ASP A 49 1.03 -6.99 12.59
CA ASP A 49 0.78 -5.88 11.67
C ASP A 49 2.06 -5.19 11.21
N LYS A 50 3.22 -5.42 11.86
CA LYS A 50 4.49 -4.77 11.48
C LYS A 50 4.90 -5.05 10.03
N ASN A 51 4.61 -6.24 9.52
CA ASN A 51 4.94 -6.63 8.15
C ASN A 51 3.94 -6.14 7.10
N LYS A 52 2.77 -5.66 7.52
CA LYS A 52 1.73 -5.16 6.62
C LYS A 52 2.17 -3.86 5.95
N ILE A 53 1.65 -3.64 4.75
CA ILE A 53 1.94 -2.46 3.93
C ILE A 53 1.20 -1.27 4.52
N MET A 54 1.94 -0.27 4.98
CA MET A 54 1.37 1.01 5.39
C MET A 54 1.06 1.86 4.15
N HIS A 55 2.01 1.92 3.21
CA HIS A 55 1.84 2.70 2.00
C HIS A 55 2.68 2.15 0.86
N VAL A 56 2.04 2.02 -0.30
CA VAL A 56 2.71 1.82 -1.59
C VAL A 56 2.03 2.68 -2.65
N GLY A 57 2.82 3.22 -3.58
CA GLY A 57 2.33 3.96 -4.75
C GLY A 57 2.90 3.38 -6.04
N LEU A 58 2.06 3.17 -7.06
CA LEU A 58 2.45 2.73 -8.40
C LEU A 58 1.95 3.74 -9.44
N PRO A 59 2.85 4.45 -10.15
CA PRO A 59 2.46 5.31 -11.26
C PRO A 59 1.81 4.50 -12.37
N VAL A 60 0.62 4.91 -12.83
CA VAL A 60 -0.08 4.25 -13.93
C VAL A 60 -0.40 5.28 -15.02
N GLY A 61 0.33 5.20 -16.13
CA GLY A 61 0.29 6.19 -17.20
C GLY A 61 1.04 7.48 -16.85
N LYS A 62 0.65 8.61 -17.46
CA LYS A 62 1.40 9.88 -17.34
C LYS A 62 1.06 10.69 -16.09
N ASN A 63 -0.19 10.62 -15.63
CA ASN A 63 -0.72 11.57 -14.65
C ASN A 63 -1.37 10.91 -13.43
N ASN A 64 -1.57 9.58 -13.43
CA ASN A 64 -2.31 8.89 -12.38
C ASN A 64 -1.40 7.97 -11.56
N MET A 65 -1.81 7.71 -10.33
CA MET A 65 -1.12 6.88 -9.36
C MET A 65 -2.13 5.95 -8.68
N LEU A 66 -1.86 4.65 -8.66
CA LEU A 66 -2.54 3.74 -7.74
C LEU A 66 -1.81 3.78 -6.40
N MET A 67 -2.54 3.93 -5.30
CA MET A 67 -1.97 3.89 -3.96
C MET A 67 -2.70 2.85 -3.14
N ALA A 68 -2.04 2.25 -2.15
CA ALA A 68 -2.69 1.29 -1.28
C ALA A 68 -2.05 1.14 0.10
N THR A 69 -2.82 0.51 0.98
CA THR A 69 -2.44 0.07 2.33
C THR A 69 -3.14 -1.25 2.65
N ASP A 70 -2.57 -2.00 3.58
CA ASP A 70 -3.25 -3.13 4.19
C ASP A 70 -4.11 -2.64 5.36
N ALA A 71 -5.35 -3.13 5.40
CA ALA A 71 -6.24 -2.87 6.51
C ALA A 71 -5.76 -3.58 7.79
N LEU A 72 -5.82 -2.86 8.90
CA LEU A 72 -5.48 -3.32 10.23
C LEU A 72 -6.76 -3.68 10.98
N GLU A 73 -7.10 -4.98 11.00
CA GLU A 73 -8.19 -5.51 11.83
C GLU A 73 -8.00 -5.18 13.32
N SER A 74 -6.74 -5.13 13.78
CA SER A 74 -6.35 -4.71 15.13
C SER A 74 -6.78 -3.28 15.47
N MET A 75 -6.93 -2.42 14.45
CA MET A 75 -7.45 -1.05 14.56
C MET A 75 -8.96 -0.97 14.24
N GLY A 76 -9.65 -2.10 14.16
CA GLY A 76 -11.10 -2.18 13.90
C GLY A 76 -11.50 -1.95 12.44
N GLN A 77 -10.55 -1.94 11.52
CA GLN A 77 -10.84 -1.81 10.09
C GLN A 77 -11.48 -3.09 9.55
N LYS A 78 -12.47 -2.95 8.66
CA LYS A 78 -13.16 -4.05 7.99
C LYS A 78 -13.21 -3.77 6.48
N LEU A 79 -12.97 -4.81 5.69
CA LEU A 79 -13.04 -4.80 4.22
C LEU A 79 -14.14 -5.72 3.72
#